data_AF-A0A537S522-F1
#
_entry.id   AF-A0A537S522-F1
#
_cell.length_a   1.000
_cell.length_b   1.000
_cell.length_c   1.000
_cell.angle_alpha   90.00
_cell.angle_beta   90.00
_cell.angle_gamma   90.00
#
_symmetry.space_group_name_H-M   'P 1'
#
loop_
_entity.id
_entity.type
_entity.pdbx_description
1 polymer ?
#
loop_
_entity_poly.entity_id
_entity_poly.type
_entity_poly.pdbx_seq_one_letter_code
_entity_poly.pdbx_strand_id
1 'polypeptide(L)'
;MGLAVAIQMDPIDTINIDADSTFALALEAQARGHALYHYLPQALTLRDGRLYARGRPLEVFRRQGNHHRFGNFEELDLAGFDVVLMRQDPPFDMAYITATHLLELLPEDGPLVVNDPASVRNAPEKLFVLHFKELMPPTLLTLDTAEIRAFWKEHGEIVLKPLFGNGGAGVFHLRPGDDNLNSLLEMYALVHREPVMVQRYLPEVRQG
;
A
#
# COMPACT_ATOMS: atom_id res chain seq x y z
N MET A 1 -30.78 0.46 1.87
CA MET A 1 -30.39 -0.26 3.10
C MET A 1 -28.99 0.21 3.44
N GLY A 2 -28.78 0.74 4.65
CA GLY A 2 -27.44 1.18 5.08
C GLY A 2 -26.56 -0.03 5.37
N LEU A 3 -25.25 0.14 5.22
CA LEU A 3 -24.23 -0.87 5.52
C LEU A 3 -23.32 -0.31 6.61
N ALA A 4 -22.70 -1.17 7.40
CA ALA A 4 -21.61 -0.83 8.29
C ALA A 4 -20.27 -1.07 7.58
N VAL A 5 -19.49 0.00 7.41
CA VAL A 5 -18.18 -0.02 6.72
C VAL A 5 -17.08 0.30 7.72
N ALA A 6 -16.19 -0.66 7.97
CA ALA A 6 -14.98 -0.44 8.74
C ALA A 6 -13.83 -0.05 7.80
N ILE A 7 -13.26 1.13 7.97
CA ILE A 7 -12.15 1.64 7.17
C ILE A 7 -10.87 1.46 7.96
N GLN A 8 -10.03 0.53 7.52
CA GLN A 8 -8.66 0.35 8.00
C GLN A 8 -7.77 1.30 7.21
N MET A 9 -7.31 2.38 7.82
CA MET A 9 -6.43 3.35 7.16
C MET A 9 -5.53 4.06 8.16
N ASP A 10 -4.51 4.73 7.65
CA ASP A 10 -3.69 5.70 8.38
C ASP A 10 -4.54 6.81 9.02
N PRO A 11 -3.99 7.62 9.94
CA PRO A 11 -4.75 8.68 10.59
C PRO A 11 -5.45 9.61 9.58
N ILE A 12 -6.78 9.63 9.62
CA ILE A 12 -7.57 10.50 8.73
C ILE A 12 -7.25 11.98 8.98
N ASP A 13 -6.74 12.33 10.16
CA ASP A 13 -6.36 13.69 10.54
C ASP A 13 -5.39 14.35 9.57
N THR A 14 -4.49 13.57 8.94
CA THR A 14 -3.35 14.10 8.17
C THR A 14 -3.52 14.03 6.65
N ILE A 15 -4.68 13.57 6.16
CA ILE A 15 -4.89 13.36 4.73
C ILE A 15 -5.04 14.69 3.96
N ASN A 16 -4.74 14.64 2.66
CA ASN A 16 -5.13 15.68 1.71
C ASN A 16 -6.51 15.35 1.12
N ILE A 17 -7.57 16.02 1.57
CA ILE A 17 -8.94 15.72 1.14
C ILE A 17 -9.23 15.95 -0.36
N ASP A 18 -8.32 16.63 -1.07
CA ASP A 18 -8.44 16.85 -2.52
C ASP A 18 -7.75 15.76 -3.35
N ALA A 19 -6.92 14.91 -2.73
CA ALA A 19 -6.20 13.83 -3.39
C ALA A 19 -6.46 12.44 -2.78
N ASP A 20 -6.99 12.37 -1.55
CA ASP A 20 -7.19 11.12 -0.84
C ASP A 20 -8.42 10.37 -1.36
N SER A 21 -8.16 9.20 -1.97
CA SER A 21 -9.21 8.36 -2.54
C SER A 21 -10.01 7.62 -1.46
N THR A 22 -9.43 7.32 -0.30
CA THR A 22 -10.14 6.70 0.82
C THR A 22 -11.22 7.65 1.36
N PHE A 23 -10.90 8.94 1.42
CA PHE A 23 -11.83 10.01 1.80
C PHE A 23 -12.95 10.21 0.78
N ALA A 24 -12.62 10.14 -0.52
CA ALA A 24 -13.64 10.19 -1.57
C ALA A 24 -14.64 9.01 -1.45
N LEU A 25 -14.14 7.80 -1.16
CA LEU A 25 -14.98 6.63 -0.90
C LEU A 25 -15.84 6.80 0.36
N ALA A 26 -15.26 7.34 1.44
CA ALA A 26 -16.00 7.62 2.68
C ALA A 26 -17.13 8.62 2.47
N LEU A 27 -16.89 9.72 1.73
CA LEU A 27 -17.92 10.71 1.40
C LEU A 27 -19.09 10.08 0.64
N GLU A 28 -18.79 9.28 -0.38
CA GLU A 28 -19.82 8.60 -1.17
C GLU A 28 -20.58 7.56 -0.34
N ALA A 29 -19.88 6.79 0.49
CA ALA A 29 -20.51 5.80 1.35
C ALA A 29 -21.47 6.46 2.37
N GLN A 30 -21.06 7.57 2.97
CA GLN A 30 -21.92 8.36 3.85
C GLN A 30 -23.12 8.97 3.10
N ALA A 31 -22.92 9.47 1.88
CA ALA A 31 -24.01 10.02 1.05
C ALA A 31 -25.10 8.97 0.72
N ARG A 32 -24.72 7.69 0.65
CA ARG A 32 -25.64 6.55 0.47
C ARG A 32 -26.29 6.07 1.77
N GLY A 33 -25.96 6.68 2.92
CA GLY A 33 -26.50 6.33 4.23
C GLY A 33 -25.82 5.12 4.88
N HIS A 34 -24.58 4.80 4.50
CA HIS A 34 -23.78 3.80 5.20
C HIS A 34 -23.16 4.40 6.47
N ALA A 35 -23.06 3.59 7.53
CA ALA A 35 -22.35 3.95 8.75
C ALA A 35 -20.86 3.66 8.58
N LEU A 36 -20.00 4.61 8.94
CA LEU A 36 -18.56 4.47 8.80
C LEU A 36 -17.90 4.34 10.18
N TYR A 37 -16.87 3.51 10.21
CA TYR A 37 -16.02 3.31 11.37
C TYR A 37 -14.57 3.37 10.92
N HIS A 38 -13.71 3.95 11.74
CA HIS A 38 -12.29 4.09 11.45
C HIS A 38 -11.47 3.35 12.49
N TYR A 39 -10.45 2.64 12.03
CA TYR A 39 -9.40 2.10 12.89
C TYR A 39 -8.05 2.08 12.17
N LEU A 40 -6.97 2.12 12.95
CA LEU A 40 -5.61 2.03 12.43
C LEU A 40 -5.22 0.55 12.27
N PRO A 41 -4.35 0.19 11.31
CA PRO A 41 -3.87 -1.19 11.14
C PRO A 41 -3.34 -1.84 12.43
N GLN A 42 -2.61 -1.06 13.23
CA GLN A 42 -1.99 -1.52 14.48
C GLN A 42 -3.01 -1.74 15.61
N ALA A 43 -4.27 -1.35 15.41
CA ALA A 43 -5.35 -1.55 16.37
C ALA A 43 -6.02 -2.93 16.24
N LEU A 44 -5.65 -3.73 15.23
CA LEU A 44 -6.12 -5.11 15.09
C LEU A 44 -5.71 -5.95 16.29
N THR A 45 -6.64 -6.76 16.80
CA THR A 45 -6.43 -7.67 17.92
C THR A 45 -7.16 -8.97 17.64
N LEU A 46 -6.42 -10.07 17.53
CA LEU A 46 -7.00 -11.41 17.54
C LEU A 46 -7.09 -11.90 18.99
N ARG A 47 -8.29 -12.19 19.47
CA ARG A 47 -8.54 -12.71 20.82
C ARG A 47 -9.43 -13.94 20.70
N ASP A 48 -8.92 -15.10 21.12
CA ASP A 48 -9.65 -16.36 21.16
C ASP A 48 -10.34 -16.72 19.83
N GLY A 49 -9.66 -16.49 18.71
CA GLY A 49 -10.17 -16.79 17.36
C GLY A 49 -11.14 -15.73 16.79
N ARG A 50 -11.38 -14.62 17.50
CA ARG A 50 -12.18 -13.49 17.02
C ARG A 50 -11.32 -12.27 16.75
N LEU A 51 -11.57 -11.61 15.63
CA LEU A 51 -10.81 -10.44 15.20
C LEU A 51 -11.53 -9.16 15.57
N TYR A 52 -10.86 -8.34 16.37
CA TYR A 52 -11.32 -7.05 16.83
C TYR A 52 -10.43 -5.93 16.33
N ALA A 53 -10.95 -4.70 16.34
CA ALA A 53 -10.16 -3.50 16.24
C ALA A 53 -10.58 -2.46 17.29
N ARG A 54 -9.61 -1.79 17.91
CA ARG A 54 -9.92 -0.57 18.66
C ARG A 54 -10.14 0.57 17.67
N GLY A 55 -11.40 0.95 17.45
CA GLY A 55 -11.80 1.94 16.46
C GLY A 55 -12.85 2.89 17.01
N ARG A 56 -13.48 3.65 16.12
CA ARG A 56 -14.50 4.64 16.48
C ARG A 56 -15.40 4.98 15.29
N PRO A 57 -16.67 5.35 15.51
CA PRO A 57 -17.54 5.89 14.46
C PRO A 57 -16.91 7.10 13.79
N LEU A 58 -17.09 7.20 12.47
CA LEU A 58 -16.53 8.25 11.63
C LEU A 58 -17.65 8.95 10.85
N GLU A 59 -17.61 10.27 10.86
CA GLU A 59 -18.30 11.10 9.87
C GLU A 59 -17.27 11.92 9.11
N VAL A 60 -17.54 12.17 7.83
CA VAL A 60 -16.65 12.93 6.95
C VAL A 60 -17.37 14.11 6.29
N PHE A 61 -16.64 15.21 6.08
CA PHE A 61 -17.14 16.45 5.50
C PHE A 61 -16.11 17.02 4.55
N ARG A 62 -16.51 17.44 3.35
CA ARG A 62 -15.59 18.12 2.43
C ARG A 62 -15.32 19.56 2.86
N ARG A 63 -14.56 19.73 3.95
CA ARG A 63 -14.21 21.00 4.58
C ARG A 63 -12.76 20.95 5.07
N GLN A 64 -11.89 21.74 4.44
CA GLN A 64 -10.49 21.84 4.83
C GLN A 64 -10.33 22.20 6.31
N GLY A 65 -9.46 21.48 7.02
CA GLY A 65 -9.18 21.66 8.45
C GLY A 65 -10.27 21.17 9.41
N ASN A 66 -11.39 20.66 8.91
CA ASN A 66 -12.48 20.09 9.70
C ASN A 66 -13.24 19.05 8.88
N HIS A 67 -12.47 18.11 8.31
CA HIS A 67 -12.97 17.17 7.30
C HIS A 67 -13.53 15.88 7.88
N HIS A 68 -13.47 15.70 9.19
CA HIS A 68 -14.00 14.51 9.84
C HIS A 68 -14.47 14.82 11.26
N ARG A 69 -15.31 13.94 11.80
CA ARG A 69 -15.71 13.92 13.20
C ARG A 69 -15.72 12.49 13.68
N PHE A 70 -15.14 12.27 14.85
CA PHE A 70 -15.11 10.97 15.49
C PHE A 70 -16.13 10.86 16.61
N GLY A 71 -16.69 9.66 16.77
CA GLY A 71 -17.34 9.22 18.00
C GLY A 71 -16.32 8.81 19.07
N ASN A 72 -16.82 8.16 20.13
CA ASN A 72 -15.96 7.58 21.16
C ASN A 72 -15.26 6.33 20.64
N PHE A 73 -14.10 6.02 21.22
CA PHE A 73 -13.44 4.74 20.98
C PHE A 73 -14.26 3.58 21.53
N GLU A 74 -14.29 2.49 20.77
CA GLU A 74 -14.93 1.24 21.12
C GLU A 74 -14.15 0.04 20.55
N GLU A 75 -14.44 -1.15 21.07
CA GLU A 75 -13.94 -2.41 20.52
C GLU A 75 -14.90 -2.87 19.43
N LEU A 76 -14.41 -2.89 18.18
CA LEU A 76 -15.17 -3.27 17.00
C LEU A 76 -14.96 -4.76 16.74
N ASP A 77 -16.01 -5.59 16.86
CA ASP A 77 -16.00 -6.97 16.35
C ASP A 77 -16.11 -6.91 14.82
N LEU A 78 -15.00 -7.17 14.12
CA LEU A 78 -14.95 -6.98 12.67
C LEU A 78 -15.84 -7.96 11.91
N ALA A 79 -16.19 -9.11 12.51
CA ALA A 79 -17.13 -10.05 11.92
C ALA A 79 -18.57 -9.49 11.84
N GLY A 80 -18.90 -8.45 12.62
CA GLY A 80 -20.22 -7.81 12.62
C GLY A 80 -20.42 -6.72 11.56
N PHE A 81 -19.43 -6.47 10.71
CA PHE A 81 -19.51 -5.48 9.64
C PHE A 81 -19.98 -6.08 8.32
N ASP A 82 -20.47 -5.23 7.42
CA ASP A 82 -20.77 -5.65 6.04
C ASP A 82 -19.53 -5.56 5.14
N VAL A 83 -18.67 -4.56 5.39
CA VAL A 83 -17.47 -4.28 4.59
C VAL A 83 -16.31 -3.87 5.49
N VAL A 84 -15.13 -4.44 5.23
CA VAL A 84 -13.85 -3.93 5.73
C VAL A 84 -13.05 -3.38 4.54
N LEU A 85 -12.84 -2.09 4.53
CA LEU A 85 -12.09 -1.39 3.48
C LEU A 85 -10.62 -1.25 3.92
N MET A 86 -9.75 -2.13 3.40
CA MET A 86 -8.31 -2.17 3.66
C MET A 86 -7.59 -1.10 2.83
N ARG A 87 -7.25 0.03 3.46
CA ARG A 87 -6.75 1.26 2.82
C ARG A 87 -5.55 1.87 3.54
N GLN A 88 -4.79 1.03 4.25
CA GLN A 88 -3.51 1.44 4.80
C GLN A 88 -2.50 1.68 3.67
N ASP A 89 -1.68 2.70 3.82
CA ASP A 89 -0.58 2.96 2.90
C ASP A 89 0.56 1.95 3.11
N PRO A 90 1.43 1.75 2.09
CA PRO A 90 2.68 1.03 2.29
C PRO A 90 3.60 1.77 3.28
N PRO A 91 4.67 1.12 3.79
CA PRO A 91 5.42 0.05 3.14
C PRO A 91 4.75 -1.32 3.19
N PHE A 92 5.00 -2.15 2.17
CA PHE A 92 4.57 -3.54 2.18
C PHE A 92 5.57 -4.37 3.01
N ASP A 93 5.39 -4.33 4.32
CA ASP A 93 6.28 -4.95 5.31
C ASP A 93 5.59 -6.12 6.06
N MET A 94 6.27 -6.66 7.08
CA MET A 94 5.72 -7.77 7.87
C MET A 94 4.47 -7.37 8.67
N ALA A 95 4.32 -6.11 9.06
CA ALA A 95 3.11 -5.64 9.72
C ALA A 95 1.95 -5.60 8.73
N TYR A 96 2.19 -5.09 7.52
CA TYR A 96 1.22 -5.11 6.41
C TYR A 96 0.77 -6.55 6.11
N ILE A 97 1.72 -7.46 5.91
CA ILE A 97 1.43 -8.89 5.62
C ILE A 97 0.66 -9.53 6.75
N THR A 98 1.04 -9.27 8.01
CA THR A 98 0.35 -9.82 9.18
C THR A 98 -1.09 -9.32 9.24
N ALA A 99 -1.34 -8.05 8.96
CA ALA A 99 -2.71 -7.52 8.87
C ALA A 99 -3.55 -8.28 7.82
N THR A 100 -2.97 -8.63 6.65
CA THR A 100 -3.69 -9.43 5.65
C THR A 100 -4.08 -10.81 6.18
N HIS A 101 -3.17 -11.50 6.88
CA HIS A 101 -3.47 -12.80 7.47
C HIS A 101 -4.52 -12.73 8.58
N LEU A 102 -4.50 -11.67 9.39
CA LEU A 102 -5.52 -11.45 10.40
C LEU A 102 -6.90 -11.26 9.77
N LEU A 103 -7.00 -10.44 8.72
CA LEU A 103 -8.26 -10.18 8.02
C LEU A 103 -8.85 -11.45 7.35
N GLU A 104 -8.05 -12.43 6.95
CA GLU A 104 -8.55 -13.72 6.45
C GLU A 104 -9.17 -14.61 7.52
N LEU A 105 -8.94 -14.33 8.81
CA LEU A 105 -9.57 -15.08 9.89
C LEU A 105 -11.03 -14.66 10.12
N LEU A 106 -11.51 -13.65 9.38
CA LEU A 106 -12.92 -13.31 9.36
C LEU A 106 -13.73 -14.47 8.76
N PRO A 107 -14.93 -14.73 9.28
CA PRO A 107 -15.72 -15.88 8.85
C PRO A 107 -16.18 -15.73 7.39
N GLU A 108 -16.42 -16.85 6.70
CA GLU A 108 -16.83 -16.84 5.29
C GLU A 108 -18.15 -16.11 5.04
N ASP A 109 -19.06 -16.11 6.01
CA ASP A 109 -20.32 -15.34 6.01
C ASP A 109 -20.19 -13.94 6.64
N GLY A 110 -18.96 -13.50 6.91
CA GLY A 110 -18.62 -12.21 7.49
C GLY A 110 -18.50 -11.06 6.46
N PRO A 111 -17.79 -9.98 6.81
CA PRO A 111 -17.69 -8.80 5.95
C PRO A 111 -16.97 -9.11 4.64
N LEU A 112 -17.33 -8.38 3.59
CA LEU A 112 -16.50 -8.28 2.39
C LEU A 112 -15.25 -7.46 2.72
N VAL A 113 -14.07 -8.08 2.65
CA VAL A 113 -12.79 -7.37 2.78
C VAL A 113 -12.33 -6.87 1.41
N VAL A 114 -12.12 -5.56 1.28
CA VAL A 114 -11.72 -4.92 0.03
C VAL A 114 -10.34 -4.30 0.18
N ASN A 115 -9.31 -4.75 -0.53
CA ASN A 115 -9.29 -5.91 -1.42
C ASN A 115 -9.15 -7.24 -0.66
N ASP A 116 -9.34 -8.36 -1.36
CA ASP A 116 -9.07 -9.71 -0.85
C ASP A 116 -7.66 -9.77 -0.23
N PRO A 117 -7.53 -10.05 1.09
CA PRO A 117 -6.24 -9.98 1.76
C PRO A 117 -5.20 -10.96 1.20
N ALA A 118 -5.65 -12.12 0.68
CA ALA A 118 -4.78 -13.10 0.02
C ALA A 118 -4.18 -12.57 -1.26
N SER A 119 -4.98 -11.95 -2.09
CA SER A 119 -4.55 -11.33 -3.32
C SER A 119 -3.61 -10.16 -3.03
N VAL A 120 -3.91 -9.33 -2.02
CA VAL A 120 -3.06 -8.20 -1.65
C VAL A 120 -1.64 -8.64 -1.31
N ARG A 121 -1.47 -9.69 -0.49
CA ARG A 121 -0.12 -10.16 -0.14
C ARG A 121 0.60 -10.92 -1.25
N ASN A 122 -0.16 -11.57 -2.14
CA ASN A 122 0.40 -12.38 -3.23
C ASN A 122 0.57 -11.60 -4.54
N ALA A 123 0.08 -10.37 -4.62
CA ALA A 123 0.29 -9.45 -5.74
C ALA A 123 1.03 -8.16 -5.32
N PRO A 124 2.26 -8.22 -4.77
CA PRO A 124 3.03 -7.01 -4.52
C PRO A 124 3.25 -6.23 -5.81
N GLU A 125 2.95 -4.93 -5.80
CA GLU A 125 2.80 -4.08 -7.00
C GLU A 125 3.93 -4.26 -8.05
N LYS A 126 5.20 -4.22 -7.62
CA LYS A 126 6.36 -4.34 -8.54
C LYS A 126 6.68 -5.78 -8.95
N LEU A 127 6.25 -6.78 -8.19
CA LEU A 127 6.46 -8.19 -8.55
C LEU A 127 5.32 -8.72 -9.41
N PHE A 128 4.09 -8.28 -9.16
CA PHE A 128 2.92 -8.74 -9.89
C PHE A 128 2.99 -8.43 -11.39
N VAL A 129 3.57 -7.28 -11.75
CA VAL A 129 3.75 -6.89 -13.15
C VAL A 129 4.66 -7.85 -13.94
N LEU A 130 5.50 -8.65 -13.28
CA LEU A 130 6.39 -9.63 -13.96
C LEU A 130 5.60 -10.71 -14.71
N HIS A 131 4.33 -10.91 -14.40
CA HIS A 131 3.42 -11.77 -15.16
C HIS A 131 3.03 -11.19 -16.54
N PHE A 132 3.32 -9.91 -16.80
CA PHE A 132 2.93 -9.16 -18.00
C PHE A 132 4.17 -8.53 -18.67
N LYS A 133 5.23 -9.32 -18.84
CA LYS A 133 6.55 -8.85 -19.33
C LYS A 133 6.50 -8.11 -20.67
N GLU A 134 5.52 -8.43 -21.52
CA GLU A 134 5.28 -7.79 -22.81
C GLU A 134 4.82 -6.34 -22.69
N LEU A 135 4.32 -5.93 -21.52
CA LEU A 135 3.91 -4.57 -21.19
C LEU A 135 4.98 -3.81 -20.38
N MET A 136 6.15 -4.40 -20.17
CA MET A 136 7.21 -3.84 -19.34
C MET A 136 8.45 -3.46 -20.17
N PRO A 137 9.21 -2.43 -19.76
CA PRO A 137 10.57 -2.27 -20.26
C PRO A 137 11.42 -3.49 -19.89
N PRO A 138 12.57 -3.70 -20.56
CA PRO A 138 13.61 -4.61 -20.07
C PRO A 138 13.83 -4.40 -18.57
N THR A 139 13.76 -5.49 -17.81
CA THR A 139 13.71 -5.48 -16.34
C THR A 139 14.62 -6.58 -15.79
N LEU A 140 15.45 -6.24 -14.81
CA LEU A 140 16.35 -7.11 -14.08
C LEU A 140 16.02 -7.01 -12.58
N LEU A 141 15.95 -8.13 -11.87
CA LEU A 141 15.83 -8.18 -10.41
C LEU A 141 17.05 -8.92 -9.85
N THR A 142 17.91 -8.22 -9.10
CA THR A 142 19.12 -8.82 -8.55
C THR A 142 19.69 -8.02 -7.38
N LEU A 143 20.60 -8.62 -6.62
CA LEU A 143 21.55 -7.93 -5.73
C LEU A 143 22.98 -7.93 -6.32
N ASP A 144 23.20 -8.68 -7.39
CA ASP A 144 24.51 -8.81 -8.02
C ASP A 144 24.88 -7.52 -8.76
N THR A 145 25.86 -6.81 -8.22
CA THR A 145 26.35 -5.55 -8.80
C THR A 145 26.94 -5.74 -10.20
N ALA A 146 27.50 -6.91 -10.52
CA ALA A 146 28.03 -7.19 -11.85
C ALA A 146 26.92 -7.28 -12.89
N GLU A 147 25.81 -7.96 -12.57
CA GLU A 147 24.61 -8.03 -13.42
C GLU A 147 24.01 -6.64 -13.64
N ILE A 148 23.93 -5.80 -12.60
CA ILE A 148 23.42 -4.43 -12.72
C ILE A 148 24.31 -3.60 -13.66
N ARG A 149 25.64 -3.73 -13.56
CA ARG A 149 26.59 -3.04 -14.44
C ARG A 149 26.49 -3.52 -15.89
N ALA A 150 26.33 -4.81 -16.10
CA ALA A 150 26.15 -5.38 -17.44
C ALA A 150 24.86 -4.86 -18.08
N PHE A 151 23.75 -4.90 -17.33
CA PHE A 151 22.45 -4.38 -17.76
C PHE A 151 22.51 -2.88 -18.06
N TRP A 152 23.21 -2.11 -17.22
CA TRP A 152 23.40 -0.67 -17.46
C TRP A 152 24.20 -0.39 -18.73
N LYS A 153 25.28 -1.14 -18.96
CA LYS A 153 26.09 -1.02 -20.17
C LYS A 153 25.29 -1.35 -21.44
N GLU A 154 24.40 -2.34 -21.36
CA GLU A 154 23.54 -2.73 -22.48
C GLU A 154 22.49 -1.67 -22.83
N HIS A 155 21.84 -1.09 -21.82
CA HIS A 155 20.68 -0.20 -22.04
C HIS A 155 20.98 1.30 -21.94
N GLY A 156 22.17 1.68 -21.49
CA GLY A 156 22.64 3.07 -21.39
C GLY A 156 22.04 3.84 -20.21
N GLU A 157 20.72 4.01 -20.19
CA GLU A 157 20.00 4.67 -19.09
C GLU A 157 19.10 3.68 -18.35
N ILE A 158 19.20 3.64 -17.03
CA ILE A 158 18.45 2.71 -16.19
C ILE A 158 17.80 3.42 -15.00
N VAL A 159 16.78 2.78 -14.43
CA VAL A 159 16.16 3.18 -13.17
C VAL A 159 16.28 2.03 -12.18
N LEU A 160 16.81 2.31 -10.99
CA LEU A 160 16.82 1.42 -9.84
C LEU A 160 15.68 1.79 -8.89
N LYS A 161 14.98 0.78 -8.36
CA LYS A 161 13.81 0.97 -7.50
C LYS A 161 13.73 -0.10 -6.42
N PRO A 162 13.32 0.24 -5.18
CA PRO A 162 12.98 -0.76 -4.19
C PRO A 162 11.71 -1.51 -4.54
N LEU A 163 11.64 -2.80 -4.19
CA LEU A 163 10.47 -3.63 -4.43
C LEU A 163 9.26 -3.16 -3.61
N PHE A 164 9.45 -2.93 -2.31
CA PHE A 164 8.34 -2.76 -1.34
C PHE A 164 8.15 -1.31 -0.84
N GLY A 165 8.86 -0.34 -1.40
CA GLY A 165 8.67 1.10 -1.11
C GLY A 165 7.50 1.73 -1.87
N ASN A 166 7.05 2.90 -1.41
CA ASN A 166 5.97 3.72 -1.99
C ASN A 166 6.46 5.10 -2.46
N GLY A 167 5.60 5.81 -3.21
CA GLY A 167 5.74 7.25 -3.45
C GLY A 167 7.01 7.70 -4.18
N GLY A 168 7.68 6.82 -4.92
CA GLY A 168 8.95 7.12 -5.59
C GLY A 168 10.16 7.16 -4.64
N ALA A 169 10.00 6.85 -3.36
CA ALA A 169 11.10 6.74 -2.42
C ALA A 169 12.08 5.65 -2.87
N GLY A 170 13.38 5.98 -2.88
CA GLY A 170 14.44 5.07 -3.31
C GLY A 170 14.50 4.81 -4.82
N VAL A 171 13.81 5.61 -5.64
CA VAL A 171 13.92 5.52 -7.11
C VAL A 171 15.10 6.36 -7.60
N PHE A 172 16.04 5.74 -8.30
CA PHE A 172 17.23 6.40 -8.83
C PHE A 172 17.33 6.23 -10.35
N HIS A 173 17.48 7.33 -11.07
CA HIS A 173 17.78 7.35 -12.51
C HIS A 173 19.28 7.48 -12.71
N LEU A 174 19.90 6.51 -13.38
CA LEU A 174 21.32 6.51 -13.73
C LEU A 174 21.52 6.71 -15.22
N ARG A 175 22.40 7.66 -15.57
CA ARG A 175 22.78 7.98 -16.95
C ARG A 175 24.21 7.51 -17.25
N PRO A 176 24.58 7.26 -18.52
CA PRO A 176 25.94 6.86 -18.86
C PRO A 176 26.99 7.80 -18.22
N GLY A 177 27.93 7.22 -17.47
CA GLY A 177 29.01 7.96 -16.82
C GLY A 177 28.71 8.44 -15.38
N ASP A 178 27.57 8.07 -14.78
CA ASP A 178 27.35 8.29 -13.35
C ASP A 178 28.34 7.49 -12.49
N ASP A 179 29.00 8.11 -11.52
CA ASP A 179 29.93 7.42 -10.61
C ASP A 179 29.23 6.85 -9.37
N ASN A 180 27.93 7.16 -9.21
CA ASN A 180 27.19 6.93 -7.97
C ASN A 180 26.69 5.49 -7.76
N LEU A 181 26.81 4.61 -8.76
CA LEU A 181 26.19 3.27 -8.70
C LEU A 181 26.62 2.47 -7.45
N ASN A 182 27.91 2.47 -7.10
CA ASN A 182 28.39 1.70 -5.93
C ASN A 182 27.78 2.23 -4.63
N SER A 183 27.85 3.55 -4.41
CA SER A 183 27.32 4.16 -3.19
C SER A 183 25.81 3.95 -3.06
N LEU A 184 25.07 3.99 -4.18
CA LEU A 184 23.64 3.71 -4.19
C LEU A 184 23.34 2.26 -3.80
N LEU A 185 24.07 1.29 -4.36
CA LEU A 185 23.88 -0.12 -4.05
C LEU A 185 24.30 -0.44 -2.60
N GLU A 186 25.35 0.17 -2.09
CA GLU A 186 25.76 0.07 -0.69
C GLU A 186 24.68 0.63 0.24
N MET A 187 24.17 1.85 -0.03
CA MET A 187 23.07 2.43 0.74
C MET A 187 21.83 1.54 0.71
N TYR A 188 21.50 0.98 -0.46
CA TYR A 188 20.36 0.09 -0.60
C TYR A 188 20.55 -1.18 0.24
N ALA A 189 21.71 -1.83 0.16
CA ALA A 189 22.03 -3.05 0.91
C ALA A 189 22.08 -2.87 2.43
N LEU A 190 22.25 -1.64 2.93
CA LEU A 190 22.18 -1.32 4.36
C LEU A 190 20.75 -1.31 4.90
N VAL A 191 19.78 -0.93 4.06
CA VAL A 191 18.38 -0.75 4.47
C VAL A 191 17.51 -1.95 4.06
N HIS A 192 17.88 -2.61 2.96
CA HIS A 192 17.09 -3.63 2.30
C HIS A 192 17.88 -4.94 2.18
N ARG A 193 17.17 -6.06 2.30
CA ARG A 193 17.74 -7.41 2.09
C ARG A 193 17.24 -8.07 0.81
N GLU A 194 16.20 -7.51 0.22
CA GLU A 194 15.56 -7.92 -1.01
C GLU A 194 16.30 -7.38 -2.26
N PRO A 195 16.19 -8.06 -3.42
CA PRO A 195 16.71 -7.57 -4.69
C PRO A 195 16.21 -6.16 -5.04
N VAL A 196 17.03 -5.42 -5.78
CA VAL A 196 16.58 -4.20 -6.46
C VAL A 196 15.91 -4.55 -7.78
N MET A 197 14.89 -3.78 -8.15
CA MET A 197 14.39 -3.78 -9.52
C MET A 197 15.17 -2.75 -10.34
N VAL A 198 15.76 -3.19 -11.45
CA VAL A 198 16.46 -2.36 -12.43
C VAL A 198 15.70 -2.42 -13.74
N GLN A 199 15.33 -1.28 -14.30
CA GLN A 199 14.61 -1.21 -15.58
C GLN A 199 15.32 -0.26 -16.53
N ARG A 200 15.25 -0.53 -17.84
CA ARG A 200 15.62 0.48 -18.84
C ARG A 200 14.79 1.75 -18.62
N TYR A 201 15.43 2.91 -18.65
CA TYR A 201 14.74 4.19 -18.56
C TYR A 201 13.90 4.44 -19.83
N LEU A 202 12.67 4.90 -19.62
CA LEU A 202 11.75 5.34 -20.67
C LEU A 202 11.51 6.85 -20.51
N PRO A 203 11.93 7.69 -21.48
CA PRO A 203 11.71 9.13 -21.44
C PRO A 203 10.24 9.54 -21.30
N GLU A 204 9.32 8.71 -21.79
CA GLU A 204 7.87 8.89 -21.79
C GLU A 204 7.29 9.02 -20.38
N VAL A 205 7.97 8.47 -19.36
CA VAL A 205 7.55 8.57 -17.94
C VAL A 205 7.40 10.03 -17.47
N ARG A 206 8.01 11.01 -18.16
CA ARG A 206 7.84 12.44 -17.85
C ARG A 206 6.49 13.02 -18.27
N GLN A 207 5.68 12.29 -19.01
CA GLN A 207 4.40 12.78 -19.53
C GLN A 207 3.24 12.59 -18.53
N GLY A 208 3.51 11.98 -17.37
CA GLY A 208 2.49 11.54 -16.41
C GLY A 208 1.92 10.18 -16.79
#